data_AF-A0A920TJR7-F1
#
_entry.id   AF-A0A920TJR7-F1
#
_cell.length_a   1.000
_cell.length_b   1.000
_cell.length_c   1.000
_cell.angle_alpha   90.00
_cell.angle_beta   90.00
_cell.angle_gamma   90.00
#
_symmetry.space_group_name_H-M   'P 1'
#
loop_
_entity.id
_entity.type
_entity.pdbx_description
1 polymer ?
#
loop_
_entity_poly.entity_id
_entity_poly.type
_entity_poly.pdbx_seq_one_letter_code
_entity_poly.pdbx_strand_id
1 'polypeptide(L)'
;MEEAEYNFMNALDENPDDIEAVMGMAQVFENAEKWRKAEKFYRELIIVDPDNPDHYRGMSRVLLQQGEPDESLRYLEKAKRLGS
;
A
#
# COMPACT_ATOMS: atom_id res chain seq x y z
N MET A 1 19.99 -0.89 -3.63
CA MET A 1 18.67 -1.14 -3.01
C MET A 1 18.54 -0.47 -1.65
N GLU A 2 19.48 0.37 -1.18
CA GLU A 2 19.55 0.73 0.25
C GLU A 2 19.26 2.20 0.59
N GLU A 3 19.25 3.13 -0.38
CA GLU A 3 18.97 4.55 -0.05
C GLU A 3 17.48 4.85 0.18
N ALA A 4 16.58 4.18 -0.55
CA ALA A 4 15.13 4.40 -0.42
C ALA A 4 14.53 3.67 0.79
N GLU A 5 15.18 2.65 1.32
CA GLU A 5 14.73 2.04 2.58
C GLU A 5 15.27 2.84 3.78
N TYR A 6 16.50 3.37 3.69
CA TYR A 6 17.16 4.11 4.77
C TYR A 6 16.62 5.53 4.99
N ASN A 7 16.43 6.32 3.93
CA ASN A 7 15.93 7.71 4.08
C ASN A 7 14.51 7.78 4.66
N PHE A 8 13.70 6.73 4.49
CA PHE A 8 12.31 6.72 4.89
C PHE A 8 12.06 6.09 6.27
N MET A 9 12.95 5.22 6.77
CA MET A 9 12.94 4.83 8.19
C MET A 9 13.12 6.06 9.09
N ASN A 10 13.96 7.02 8.68
CA ASN A 10 14.10 8.29 9.39
C ASN A 10 12.81 9.14 9.36
N ALA A 11 12.04 9.10 8.25
CA ALA A 11 10.76 9.82 8.15
C ALA A 11 9.69 9.23 9.09
N LEU A 12 9.64 7.89 9.21
CA LEU A 12 8.75 7.21 10.17
C LEU A 12 9.18 7.41 11.63
N ASP A 13 10.48 7.57 11.89
CA ASP A 13 10.99 7.89 13.22
C ASP A 13 10.66 9.34 13.64
N GLU A 14 10.58 10.28 12.68
CA GLU A 14 10.18 11.67 12.95
C GLU A 14 8.66 11.87 12.98
N ASN A 15 7.91 11.14 12.16
CA ASN A 15 6.45 11.15 12.17
C ASN A 15 5.86 9.78 11.76
N PRO A 16 5.56 8.91 12.73
CA PRO A 16 5.02 7.57 12.48
C PRO A 16 3.71 7.54 11.68
N ASP A 17 3.01 8.68 11.61
CA ASP A 17 1.70 8.85 10.97
C ASP A 17 1.79 9.54 9.60
N ASP A 18 2.97 9.64 8.98
CA ASP A 18 3.07 10.17 7.61
C ASP A 18 2.56 9.15 6.57
N ILE A 19 1.24 9.15 6.40
CA ILE A 19 0.50 8.34 5.42
C ILE A 19 1.06 8.56 4.00
N GLU A 20 1.51 9.78 3.67
CA GLU A 20 2.06 10.08 2.34
C GLU A 20 3.39 9.36 2.11
N ALA A 21 4.26 9.32 3.12
CA ALA A 21 5.52 8.58 3.07
C ALA A 21 5.28 7.07 2.90
N VAL A 22 4.33 6.49 3.65
CA VAL A 22 3.97 5.07 3.54
C VAL A 22 3.36 4.75 2.16
N MET A 23 2.52 5.64 1.62
CA MET A 23 1.99 5.52 0.26
C MET A 23 3.10 5.55 -0.79
N GLY A 24 4.07 6.45 -0.65
CA GLY A 24 5.25 6.49 -1.51
C GLY A 24 6.01 5.17 -1.51
N MET A 25 6.21 4.56 -0.35
CA MET A 25 6.89 3.26 -0.22
C MET A 25 6.11 2.13 -0.88
N ALA A 26 4.79 2.07 -0.66
CA ALA A 26 3.94 1.09 -1.32
C ALA A 26 4.08 1.16 -2.86
N GLN A 27 4.03 2.38 -3.41
CA GLN A 27 4.18 2.61 -4.85
C GLN A 27 5.59 2.32 -5.36
N VAL A 28 6.64 2.65 -4.61
CA VAL A 28 8.04 2.32 -4.97
C VAL A 28 8.23 0.82 -5.07
N PHE A 29 7.73 0.07 -4.07
CA PHE A 29 7.82 -1.40 -4.10
C PHE A 29 6.95 -2.02 -5.18
N GLU A 30 5.79 -1.44 -5.44
CA GLU A 30 4.93 -1.87 -6.54
C GLU A 30 5.60 -1.67 -7.90
N ASN A 31 6.15 -0.48 -8.16
CA ASN A 31 6.88 -0.18 -9.39
C ASN A 31 8.15 -1.03 -9.56
N ALA A 32 8.74 -1.47 -8.45
CA ALA A 32 9.87 -2.39 -8.45
C ALA A 32 9.45 -3.88 -8.52
N GLU A 33 8.16 -4.16 -8.75
CA GLU A 33 7.57 -5.50 -8.81
C GLU A 33 7.80 -6.36 -7.56
N LYS A 34 8.12 -5.71 -6.43
CA LYS A 34 8.29 -6.35 -5.12
C LYS A 34 6.93 -6.45 -4.43
N TRP A 35 6.02 -7.23 -5.02
CA TRP A 35 4.61 -7.29 -4.66
C TRP A 35 4.37 -7.54 -3.17
N ARG A 36 5.07 -8.51 -2.57
CA ARG A 36 4.94 -8.79 -1.12
C ARG A 36 5.35 -7.63 -0.22
N LYS A 37 6.35 -6.84 -0.63
CA LYS A 37 6.74 -5.63 0.11
C LYS A 37 5.68 -4.55 -0.06
N ALA A 38 5.22 -4.31 -1.30
CA ALA A 38 4.16 -3.34 -1.58
C ALA A 38 2.87 -3.64 -0.80
N GLU A 39 2.48 -4.91 -0.75
CA GLU A 39 1.32 -5.39 0.00
C GLU A 39 1.41 -5.03 1.49
N LYS A 40 2.59 -5.22 2.10
CA LYS A 40 2.81 -4.86 3.50
C LYS A 40 2.49 -3.38 3.76
N PHE A 41 2.98 -2.48 2.92
CA PHE A 41 2.74 -1.05 3.08
C PHE A 41 1.30 -0.65 2.77
N TYR A 42 0.67 -1.23 1.74
CA TYR A 42 -0.77 -1.01 1.50
C TYR A 42 -1.64 -1.49 2.66
N ARG A 43 -1.25 -2.59 3.34
CA ARG A 43 -1.93 -3.07 4.54
C ARG A 43 -1.77 -2.08 5.72
N GLU A 44 -0.59 -1.51 5.91
CA GLU A 44 -0.35 -0.48 6.92
C GLU A 44 -1.22 0.76 6.64
N LEU A 45 -1.28 1.23 5.39
CA LEU A 45 -2.15 2.34 4.98
C LEU A 45 -3.63 2.09 5.29
N ILE A 46 -4.11 0.86 5.05
CA ILE A 46 -5.50 0.47 5.36
C ILE A 46 -5.77 0.47 6.86
N ILE A 47 -4.77 0.14 7.70
CA ILE A 47 -4.93 0.15 9.16
C ILE A 47 -5.02 1.58 9.67
N VAL A 48 -4.19 2.48 9.15
CA VAL A 48 -4.12 3.88 9.59
C VAL A 48 -5.28 4.70 9.05
N ASP A 49 -5.66 4.49 7.79
CA ASP A 49 -6.75 5.19 7.11
C ASP A 49 -7.64 4.18 6.35
N PRO A 50 -8.57 3.53 7.08
CA PRO A 50 -9.42 2.46 6.57
C PRO A 50 -10.55 2.94 5.66
N ASP A 51 -10.78 4.25 5.58
CA ASP A 51 -11.88 4.83 4.80
C ASP A 51 -11.42 5.40 3.45
N ASN A 52 -10.11 5.42 3.19
CA ASN A 52 -9.57 5.89 1.94
C ASN A 52 -9.54 4.77 0.87
N PRO A 53 -10.32 4.93 -0.23
CA PRO A 53 -10.46 3.90 -1.26
C PRO A 53 -9.15 3.62 -2.03
N ASP A 54 -8.20 4.55 -2.07
CA ASP A 54 -6.98 4.39 -2.87
C ASP A 54 -6.03 3.35 -2.26
N HIS A 55 -6.00 3.20 -0.94
CA HIS A 55 -5.24 2.14 -0.27
C HIS A 55 -5.72 0.75 -0.69
N TYR A 56 -7.04 0.56 -0.77
CA TYR A 56 -7.64 -0.70 -1.22
C TYR A 56 -7.44 -0.94 -2.72
N ARG A 57 -7.43 0.11 -3.57
CA ARG A 57 -7.09 -0.01 -5.01
C ARG A 57 -5.63 -0.45 -5.20
N GLY A 58 -4.72 0.12 -4.42
CA GLY A 58 -3.31 -0.27 -4.39
C GLY A 58 -3.12 -1.73 -3.99
N MET A 59 -3.74 -2.15 -2.89
CA MET A 59 -3.75 -3.55 -2.44
C MET A 59 -4.31 -4.50 -3.52
N SER A 60 -5.44 -4.13 -4.14
CA SER A 60 -6.06 -4.92 -5.21
C SER A 60 -5.12 -5.11 -6.41
N ARG A 61 -4.45 -4.05 -6.88
CA ARG A 61 -3.45 -4.13 -7.96
C ARG A 61 -2.31 -5.07 -7.60
N VAL A 62 -1.76 -4.95 -6.39
CA VAL A 62 -0.66 -5.80 -5.93
C VAL A 62 -1.09 -7.27 -5.86
N LEU A 63 -2.28 -7.57 -5.33
CA LEU A 63 -2.79 -8.94 -5.23
C LEU A 63 -3.01 -9.60 -6.61
N LEU A 64 -3.44 -8.83 -7.62
CA LEU A 64 -3.53 -9.35 -8.99
C LEU A 64 -2.17 -9.81 -9.51
N GLN A 65 -1.12 -9.03 -9.26
CA GLN A 65 0.24 -9.38 -9.68
C GLN A 65 0.83 -10.56 -8.89
N GLN A 66 0.35 -10.81 -7.68
CA GLN A 66 0.70 -12.00 -6.91
C GLN A 66 -0.05 -13.26 -7.37
N GLY A 67 -1.02 -13.14 -8.29
CA GLY A 67 -1.86 -14.26 -8.72
C GLY A 67 -3.01 -14.58 -7.77
N GLU A 68 -3.45 -13.60 -6.98
CA GLU A 68 -4.52 -13.72 -5.98
C GLU A 68 -5.77 -12.90 -6.37
N PRO A 69 -6.44 -13.24 -7.49
CA PRO A 69 -7.54 -12.45 -8.03
C PRO A 69 -8.80 -12.43 -7.14
N ASP A 70 -9.08 -13.53 -6.43
CA ASP A 70 -10.24 -13.63 -5.54
C ASP A 70 -10.13 -12.65 -4.38
N GLU A 71 -8.94 -12.53 -3.78
CA GLU A 71 -8.70 -11.58 -2.71
C GLU A 71 -8.69 -10.14 -3.25
N SER A 72 -8.04 -9.92 -4.40
CA SER A 72 -8.05 -8.62 -5.07
C SER A 72 -9.45 -8.07 -5.30
N LEU A 73 -10.39 -8.91 -5.76
CA LEU A 73 -11.77 -8.50 -6.00
C LEU A 73 -12.45 -8.00 -4.73
N ARG A 74 -12.21 -8.64 -3.58
CA ARG A 74 -12.76 -8.22 -2.28
C ARG A 74 -12.27 -6.83 -1.88
N TYR A 75 -10.98 -6.55 -2.10
CA TYR A 75 -10.39 -5.23 -1.85
C TYR A 75 -10.94 -4.18 -2.82
N LEU A 76 -11.07 -4.51 -4.10
CA LEU A 76 -11.63 -3.61 -5.11
C LEU A 76 -13.10 -3.26 -4.82
N GLU A 77 -13.90 -4.23 -4.38
CA GLU A 77 -15.28 -3.98 -3.95
C GLU A 77 -15.35 -3.05 -2.74
N LYS A 78 -14.45 -3.21 -1.77
CA LYS A 78 -14.37 -2.31 -0.61
C LYS A 78 -13.98 -0.90 -1.07
N ALA A 79 -13.01 -0.75 -1.96
CA ALA A 79 -12.64 0.53 -2.56
C ALA A 79 -13.83 1.19 -3.26
N LYS A 80 -14.60 0.41 -4.04
CA LYS A 80 -15.77 0.90 -4.75
C LYS A 80 -16.86 1.41 -3.80
N ARG A 81 -17.10 0.71 -2.67
CA ARG A 81 -18.07 1.13 -1.66
C ARG A 81 -17.65 2.39 -0.88
N LEU A 82 -16.34 2.62 -0.73
CA LEU A 82 -15.81 3.79 -0.02
C LEU A 82 -15.75 5.03 -0.91
N GLY A 83 -15.51 4.87 -2.22
CA GLY A 83 -15.45 5.96 -3.18
C GLY A 83 -16.75 6.26 -3.92
N SER A 84 -17.88 5.68 -3.49
CA SER A 84 -19.21 5.84 -4.10
C SER A 84 -20.10 6.84 -3.37
#